data_AF-A0A401JZM6-F1
#
_entry.id   AF-A0A401JZM6-F1
#
_cell.length_a   1.000
_cell.length_b   1.000
_cell.length_c   1.000
_cell.angle_alpha   90.00
_cell.angle_beta   90.00
_cell.angle_gamma   90.00
#
_symmetry.space_group_name_H-M   'P 1'
#
loop_
_entity.id
_entity.type
_entity.pdbx_description
1 polymer ?
#
loop_
_entity_poly.entity_id
_entity_poly.type
_entity_poly.pdbx_seq_one_letter_code
_entity_poly.pdbx_strand_id
1 'polypeptide(L)' 'MSEIHFIVEEAPEGGYVARAVGVDIVTEADDLPSLHAQVRDAVHCHFDEGKLPGLIRLHITREEVLTA' A
#
# COMPACT_ATOMS: atom_id res chain seq x y z
N MET A 1 20.05 0.60 -3.16
CA MET A 1 18.88 -0.01 -2.48
C MET A 1 17.68 0.83 -2.87
N SER A 2 16.66 0.22 -3.48
CA SER A 2 15.46 0.91 -3.98
C SER A 2 14.37 0.98 -2.90
N GLU A 3 13.55 2.03 -2.95
CA GLU A 3 12.34 2.20 -2.14
C GLU A 3 11.12 2.04 -3.05
N ILE A 4 10.05 1.44 -2.52
CA ILE A 4 8.71 1.50 -3.12
C ILE A 4 7.77 2.27 -2.20
N HIS A 5 7.01 3.18 -2.80
CA HIS A 5 6.06 4.03 -2.09
C HIS A 5 4.64 3.58 -2.38
N PHE A 6 3.81 3.47 -1.35
CA PHE A 6 2.39 3.22 -1.47
C PHE A 6 1.60 4.39 -0.89
N ILE A 7 0.57 4.82 -1.61
CA ILE A 7 -0.49 5.66 -1.06
C ILE A 7 -1.55 4.73 -0.50
N VAL A 8 -1.92 4.93 0.76
CA VAL A 8 -2.91 4.13 1.46
C VAL A 8 -4.09 5.03 1.83
N GLU A 9 -5.27 4.62 1.37
CA GLU A 9 -6.53 5.31 1.60
C GLU A 9 -7.44 4.44 2.48
N GLU A 10 -8.09 5.05 3.47
CA GLU A 10 -9.18 4.42 4.21
C GLU A 10 -10.43 4.39 3.31
N ALA A 11 -10.98 3.20 3.07
CA ALA A 11 -12.18 3.06 2.26
C ALA A 11 -13.42 3.54 3.03
N PRO A 12 -14.44 4.13 2.36
CA PRO A 12 -15.66 4.62 3.01
C PRO A 12 -16.42 3.53 3.78
N GLU A 13 -16.40 2.30 3.26
CA GLU A 13 -16.98 1.09 3.86
C GLU A 13 -16.12 0.49 5.00
N GLY A 14 -14.96 1.07 5.29
CA GLY A 14 -13.96 0.55 6.22
C GLY A 14 -12.87 -0.27 5.53
N GLY A 15 -11.76 -0.49 6.23
CA GLY A 15 -10.57 -1.11 5.67
C GLY A 15 -9.67 -0.11 4.93
N TYR A 16 -8.69 -0.64 4.22
CA TYR A 16 -7.60 0.11 3.61
C TYR A 16 -7.31 -0.38 2.20
N VAL A 17 -7.05 0.55 1.29
CA VAL A 17 -6.53 0.25 -0.05
C VAL A 17 -5.16 0.89 -0.18
N ALA A 18 -4.15 0.09 -0.52
CA ALA A 18 -2.79 0.54 -0.80
C ALA A 18 -2.46 0.42 -2.28
N ARG A 19 -2.01 1.53 -2.89
CA ARG A 19 -1.58 1.58 -4.29
C ARG A 19 -0.14 2.04 -4.39
N ALA A 20 0.69 1.25 -5.07
CA ALA A 20 2.08 1.62 -5.31
C ALA A 20 2.19 2.78 -6.31
N VAL A 21 3.15 3.67 -6.09
CA VAL A 21 3.48 4.75 -7.00
C VAL A 21 4.50 4.26 -8.04
N GLY A 22 4.15 4.41 -9.32
CA GLY A 22 5.05 4.10 -10.43
C GLY A 22 5.13 2.61 -10.81
N VAL A 23 4.38 1.74 -10.14
CA VAL A 23 4.23 0.32 -10.50
C VAL A 23 2.80 -0.14 -10.27
N ASP A 24 2.36 -1.13 -11.05
CA ASP A 24 1.00 -1.66 -11.00
C ASP A 24 0.84 -2.69 -9.87
N ILE A 25 0.88 -2.21 -8.63
CA ILE A 25 0.57 -3.01 -7.43
C ILE A 25 -0.56 -2.32 -6.67
N VAL A 26 -1.63 -3.07 -6.43
CA VAL A 26 -2.77 -2.66 -5.59
C VAL A 26 -3.09 -3.81 -4.64
N THR A 27 -3.31 -3.47 -3.37
CA THR A 27 -3.70 -4.42 -2.32
C THR A 27 -4.72 -3.77 -1.40
N GLU A 28 -5.64 -4.54 -0.84
CA GLU A 28 -6.66 -4.04 0.09
C GLU A 28 -6.82 -4.98 1.27
N ALA A 29 -7.15 -4.46 2.45
CA ALA A 29 -7.38 -5.29 3.63
C ALA A 29 -8.29 -4.59 4.65
N ASP A 30 -8.94 -5.37 5.52
CA ASP A 30 -9.85 -4.85 6.55
C ASP A 30 -9.13 -4.09 7.68
N ASP A 31 -7.83 -4.37 7.89
CA ASP A 31 -7.03 -3.79 8.95
C ASP A 31 -5.56 -3.57 8.53
N LEU A 32 -4.85 -2.66 9.20
CA LEU A 32 -3.45 -2.34 8.90
C LEU A 32 -2.49 -3.53 8.99
N PRO A 33 -2.53 -4.38 10.04
CA PRO A 33 -1.72 -5.60 10.08
C PRO A 33 -1.90 -6.50 8.84
N SER A 34 -3.15 -6.75 8.44
CA SER A 34 -3.49 -7.53 7.24
C SER A 34 -3.01 -6.84 5.97
N LEU A 35 -3.15 -5.51 5.87
CA LEU A 35 -2.63 -4.72 4.76
C LEU A 35 -1.11 -4.85 4.64
N HIS A 36 -0.38 -4.77 5.76
CA HIS A 36 1.07 -4.91 5.76
C HIS A 36 1.53 -6.28 5.26
N ALA A 37 0.80 -7.35 5.57
CA ALA A 37 1.09 -8.68 5.06
C ALA A 37 0.88 -8.72 3.54
N GLN A 38 -0.28 -8.26 3.07
CA GLN A 38 -0.61 -8.29 1.64
C GLN A 38 0.30 -7.40 0.80
N VAL A 39 0.69 -6.22 1.30
CA VAL A 39 1.67 -5.36 0.61
C VAL A 39 3.00 -6.08 0.43
N ARG A 40 3.52 -6.73 1.48
CA ARG A 40 4.78 -7.48 1.39
C ARG A 40 4.68 -8.62 0.39
N ASP A 41 3.60 -9.39 0.45
CA ASP A 41 3.37 -10.51 -0.46
C ASP A 41 3.24 -10.04 -1.91
N ALA A 42 2.51 -8.94 -2.15
CA ALA A 42 2.36 -8.36 -3.48
C ALA A 42 3.69 -7.83 -4.03
N VAL A 43 4.51 -7.17 -3.21
CA VAL A 43 5.87 -6.75 -3.60
C VAL A 43 6.74 -7.98 -3.91
N HIS A 44 6.66 -9.05 -3.10
CA HIS A 44 7.39 -10.28 -3.37
C HIS A 44 6.95 -11.00 -4.64
N CYS A 45 5.66 -10.94 -4.97
CA CYS A 45 5.12 -11.56 -6.18
C CYS A 45 5.43 -10.74 -7.44
N HIS A 46 5.47 -9.40 -7.34
CA HIS A 46 5.64 -8.51 -8.48
C HIS A 46 7.10 -8.38 -8.95
N PHE A 47 8.08 -8.44 -8.05
CA PHE A 47 9.49 -8.23 -8.38
C PHE A 47 10.27 -9.55 -8.45
N ASP A 48 11.10 -9.70 -9.49
CA ASP A 48 12.05 -10.82 -9.60
C ASP A 48 13.06 -10.84 -8.44
N GLU A 49 13.64 -12.01 -8.18
CA GLU A 49 14.77 -12.16 -7.26
C GLU A 49 15.91 -11.18 -7.61
N GLY A 50 16.40 -10.45 -6.61
CA GLY A 50 17.43 -9.42 -6.78
C GLY A 50 16.93 -8.04 -7.23
N LYS A 51 15.65 -7.90 -7.60
CA LYS A 51 15.03 -6.58 -7.91
C LYS A 51 14.13 -6.04 -6.80
N LEU A 52 13.97 -6.81 -5.72
CA LEU A 52 13.16 -6.45 -4.57
C LEU A 52 13.61 -5.10 -3.97
N PRO A 53 12.67 -4.18 -3.70
CA PRO A 53 12.98 -2.97 -2.95
C PRO A 53 13.42 -3.32 -1.53
N GLY A 54 14.39 -2.58 -1.00
CA GLY A 54 14.88 -2.78 0.36
C GLY A 54 14.04 -2.06 1.42
N LEU A 55 13.14 -1.17 0.99
CA LEU A 55 12.25 -0.42 1.87
C LEU A 55 10.86 -0.26 1.22
N ILE A 56 9.81 -0.53 2.00
CA ILE A 56 8.42 -0.25 1.64
C ILE A 56 7.95 0.90 2.51
N ARG A 57 7.50 1.98 1.88
CA ARG A 57 6.96 3.16 2.56
C ARG A 57 5.46 3.24 2.32
N LEU A 58 4.69 3.17 3.40
CA LEU A 58 3.25 3.40 3.38
C LEU A 58 2.97 4.85 3.79
N HIS A 59 2.34 5.61 2.90
CA HIS A 59 1.77 6.92 3.21
C HIS A 59 0.27 6.74 3.45
N ILE A 60 -0.14 6.74 4.70
CA ILE A 60 -1.53 6.54 5.09
C ILE A 60 -2.20 7.89 5.25
N THR A 61 -3.24 8.13 4.45
CA THR A 61 -4.05 9.34 4.47
C THR A 61 -5.51 8.99 4.73
N ARG A 62 -6.14 9.84 5.53
CA ARG A 62 -7.58 9.84 5.73
C ARG A 62 -8.15 11.13 5.17
N GLU A 63 -9.07 11.01 4.23
CA GLU A 63 -9.80 12.16 3.72
C GLU A 63 -10.97 12.50 4.66
N GLU A 64 -11.13 13.78 4.97
CA GLU A 64 -12.28 14.29 5.74
C GLU A 64 -13.03 15.32 4.90
N VAL A 65 -14.35 15.15 4.79
CA VAL A 65 -15.23 16.06 4.06
C VAL A 65 -16.01 16.89 5.08
N LEU A 66 -15.83 18.21 5.03
CA LEU A 66 -16.52 19.19 5.87
C LEU A 66 -17.35 20.13 4.98
N THR A 67 -18.55 20.50 5.44
CA THR A 67 -19.33 21.58 4.84
C THR A 67 -18.89 22.93 5.42
N ALA A 68 -18.82 23.97 4.58
CA ALA A 68 -18.45 25.34 4.98
C ALA A 68 -19.62 26.11 5.60
#